data_AF-A0A559RIC9-F1
#
_entry.id   AF-A0A559RIC9-F1
#
_cell.length_a   1.000
_cell.length_b   1.000
_cell.length_c   1.000
_cell.angle_alpha   90.00
_cell.angle_beta   90.00
_cell.angle_gamma   90.00
#
_symmetry.space_group_name_H-M   'P 1'
#
loop_
_entity.id
_entity.type
_entity.pdbx_description
1 polymer ?
#
loop_
_entity_poly.entity_id
_entity_poly.type
_entity_poly.pdbx_seq_one_letter_code
_entity_poly.pdbx_strand_id
1 'polypeptide(L)'
;MIEILSHISNYLNSLDWAYIFTFIVIAYGLNHYRSTNFFYEVFKLKIATRYRVLIIGIIYGVALYFIRGYQIKMIECLLQSFAFALVFHKLLLEKFLNKLFQTKPKE
;
A
#
# COMPACT_ATOMS: atom_id res chain seq x y z
N MET A 1 5.53 -26.05 -13.41
CA MET A 1 5.29 -25.45 -12.07
C MET A 1 6.47 -24.60 -11.59
N ILE A 2 7.71 -25.10 -11.67
CA ILE A 2 8.90 -24.36 -11.19
C ILE A 2 9.13 -23.04 -11.96
N GLU A 3 8.95 -23.02 -13.28
CA GLU A 3 9.07 -21.77 -14.08
C GLU A 3 8.04 -20.71 -13.71
N ILE A 4 6.77 -21.09 -13.53
CA ILE A 4 5.71 -20.13 -13.14
C ILE A 4 6.05 -19.51 -11.78
N LEU A 5 6.54 -20.32 -10.84
CA LEU A 5 6.99 -19.85 -9.54
C LEU A 5 8.20 -18.91 -9.65
N SER A 6 9.14 -19.18 -10.56
CA SER A 6 10.30 -18.32 -10.78
C SER A 6 9.91 -16.96 -11.39
N HIS A 7 8.97 -16.94 -12.33
CA HIS A 7 8.43 -15.71 -12.89
C HIS A 7 7.71 -14.85 -11.84
N ILE A 8 6.92 -15.48 -10.96
CA ILE A 8 6.26 -14.79 -9.85
C ILE A 8 7.30 -14.25 -8.86
N SER A 9 8.30 -15.05 -8.49
CA SER A 9 9.38 -14.65 -7.59
C SER A 9 10.16 -13.46 -8.15
N ASN A 10 10.53 -13.51 -9.44
CA ASN A 10 11.25 -12.44 -10.11
C ASN A 10 10.41 -11.16 -10.18
N TYR A 11 9.11 -11.27 -10.47
CA TYR A 11 8.19 -10.14 -10.42
C TYR A 11 8.15 -9.53 -9.01
N LEU A 12 7.94 -10.35 -7.98
CA LEU A 12 7.92 -9.88 -6.59
C LEU A 12 9.23 -9.21 -6.17
N ASN A 13 10.38 -9.69 -6.65
CA ASN A 13 11.68 -9.09 -6.37
C ASN A 13 11.92 -7.77 -7.11
N SER A 14 11.27 -7.55 -8.25
CA SER A 14 11.34 -6.28 -8.99
C SER A 14 10.52 -5.15 -8.38
N LEU A 15 9.67 -5.44 -7.39
CA LEU A 15 8.83 -4.43 -6.73
C LEU A 15 9.61 -3.63 -5.68
N ASP A 16 9.23 -2.38 -5.49
CA ASP A 16 9.75 -1.55 -4.41
C ASP A 16 9.03 -1.89 -3.09
N TRP A 17 9.59 -2.85 -2.36
CA TRP A 17 9.08 -3.26 -1.06
C TRP A 17 9.09 -2.14 -0.02
N ALA A 18 10.05 -1.21 -0.08
CA ALA A 18 10.09 -0.09 0.85
C ALA A 18 8.89 0.84 0.62
N TYR A 19 8.55 1.11 -0.64
CA TYR A 19 7.33 1.82 -1.00
C TYR A 19 6.08 1.07 -0.53
N ILE A 20 5.98 -0.24 -0.79
CA ILE A 20 4.83 -1.06 -0.40
C ILE A 20 4.60 -1.01 1.12
N PHE A 21 5.65 -1.25 1.92
CA PHE A 21 5.52 -1.26 3.38
C PHE A 21 5.15 0.11 3.95
N THR A 22 5.81 1.17 3.49
CA THR A 22 5.48 2.54 3.94
C THR A 22 4.06 2.93 3.57
N PHE A 23 3.60 2.59 2.36
CA PHE A 23 2.23 2.81 1.94
C PHE A 23 1.22 2.06 2.84
N ILE A 24 1.49 0.79 3.18
CA ILE A 24 0.59 0.00 4.05
C ILE A 24 0.50 0.61 5.45
N VAL A 25 1.62 1.04 6.02
CA VAL A 25 1.65 1.68 7.35
C VAL A 25 0.88 3.00 7.32
N ILE A 26 1.07 3.83 6.30
CA ILE A 26 0.34 5.09 6.13
C ILE A 26 -1.16 4.84 5.94
N ALA A 27 -1.52 3.89 5.07
CA ALA A 27 -2.91 3.53 4.81
C ALA A 27 -3.59 2.99 6.07
N TYR A 28 -2.89 2.18 6.87
CA TYR A 28 -3.38 1.69 8.15
C TYR A 28 -3.53 2.80 9.18
N GLY A 29 -2.48 3.60 9.37
CA GLY A 29 -2.46 4.69 10.34
C GLY A 29 -3.59 5.68 10.06
N LEU A 30 -3.78 6.08 8.80
CA LEU A 30 -4.87 6.95 8.41
C LEU A 30 -6.23 6.26 8.58
N ASN A 31 -6.39 5.01 8.16
CA ASN A 31 -7.69 4.33 8.29
C ASN A 31 -8.08 4.03 9.75
N HIS A 32 -7.11 3.78 10.64
CA HIS A 32 -7.33 3.46 12.05
C HIS A 32 -7.47 4.72 12.92
N TYR A 33 -6.63 5.74 12.70
CA TYR A 33 -6.66 7.01 13.42
C TYR A 33 -7.46 8.06 12.63
N ARG A 34 -8.77 8.13 12.89
CA ARG A 34 -9.58 9.36 12.76
C ARG A 34 -9.70 9.99 11.36
N SER A 35 -9.38 9.28 10.28
CA SER A 35 -9.49 9.82 8.91
C SER A 35 -10.93 10.02 8.43
N THR A 36 -11.93 9.43 9.10
CA THR A 36 -13.36 9.68 8.82
C THR A 36 -13.73 11.15 8.97
N ASN A 37 -13.19 11.85 9.98
CA ASN A 37 -13.50 13.26 10.18
C ASN A 37 -12.73 14.16 9.20
N PHE A 38 -11.44 13.87 8.95
CA PHE A 38 -10.63 14.69 8.05
C PHE A 38 -11.12 14.65 6.59
N PHE A 39 -11.44 13.46 6.05
CA PHE A 39 -12.03 13.37 4.71
C PHE A 39 -13.43 13.96 4.65
N TYR A 40 -14.22 13.87 5.74
CA TYR A 40 -15.54 14.49 5.77
C TYR A 40 -15.45 16.02 5.87
N GLU A 41 -14.48 16.59 6.57
CA GLU A 41 -14.26 18.04 6.62
C GLU A 41 -13.76 18.59 5.27
N VAL A 42 -12.83 17.89 4.62
CA VAL A 42 -12.23 18.35 3.36
C VAL A 42 -13.14 18.11 2.16
N PHE A 43 -13.73 16.92 2.04
CA PHE A 43 -14.54 16.55 0.87
C PHE A 43 -16.06 16.66 1.11
N LYS A 44 -16.53 16.88 2.35
CA LYS A 44 -17.97 16.86 2.73
C LYS A 44 -18.74 15.60 2.29
N LEU A 45 -18.03 14.52 2.01
CA LEU A 45 -18.59 13.29 1.46
C LEU A 45 -18.18 12.09 2.32
N LYS A 46 -19.14 11.20 2.59
CA LYS A 46 -18.88 9.90 3.23
C LYS A 46 -18.23 8.95 2.22
N ILE A 47 -16.93 9.13 1.99
CA ILE A 47 -16.15 8.28 1.08
C ILE A 47 -15.90 6.92 1.74
N ALA A 48 -16.17 5.83 1.03
CA ALA A 48 -15.88 4.48 1.51
C ALA A 48 -14.36 4.26 1.65
N THR A 49 -13.96 3.45 2.63
CA THR A 49 -12.55 3.20 2.99
C THR A 49 -11.67 2.84 1.79
N ARG A 50 -12.19 2.08 0.82
CA ARG A 50 -11.46 1.68 -0.40
C ARG A 50 -10.97 2.88 -1.22
N TYR A 51 -11.83 3.89 -1.42
CA TYR A 51 -11.47 5.08 -2.19
C TYR A 51 -10.51 5.99 -1.42
N ARG A 52 -10.59 6.03 -0.08
CA ARG A 52 -9.62 6.80 0.73
C ARG A 52 -8.22 6.24 0.62
N VAL A 53 -8.07 4.92 0.75
CA VAL A 53 -6.79 4.23 0.59
C VAL A 53 -6.20 4.48 -0.81
N LEU A 54 -7.05 4.48 -1.84
CA LEU A 54 -6.66 4.79 -3.21
C LEU A 54 -6.14 6.24 -3.34
N ILE A 55 -6.89 7.23 -2.82
CA ILE A 55 -6.48 8.64 -2.86
C ILE A 55 -5.16 8.86 -2.12
N ILE A 56 -5.03 8.31 -0.91
CA ILE A 56 -3.81 8.38 -0.11
C ILE A 56 -2.63 7.81 -0.88
N GLY A 57 -2.83 6.68 -1.56
CA GLY A 57 -1.79 6.04 -2.34
C GLY A 57 -1.37 6.80 -3.57
N ILE A 58 -2.31 7.45 -4.26
CA ILE A 58 -1.97 8.35 -5.37
C ILE A 58 -1.16 9.54 -4.85
N ILE A 59 -1.61 10.21 -3.80
CA ILE A 59 -0.90 11.37 -3.22
C ILE A 59 0.51 10.96 -2.76
N TYR A 60 0.62 9.83 -2.06
CA TYR A 60 1.89 9.33 -1.56
C TYR A 60 2.83 8.92 -2.70
N GLY A 61 2.35 8.19 -3.71
CA GLY A 61 3.13 7.79 -4.88
C GLY A 61 3.66 8.99 -5.65
N VAL A 62 2.82 10.02 -5.85
CA VAL A 62 3.23 11.27 -6.51
C VAL A 62 4.27 12.01 -5.67
N ALA A 63 4.04 12.18 -4.36
CA ALA A 63 5.00 12.84 -3.47
C ALA A 63 6.36 12.14 -3.47
N LEU A 64 6.36 10.80 -3.39
CA LEU A 64 7.57 9.99 -3.33
C LEU A 64 8.33 9.99 -4.66
N TYR A 65 7.61 10.06 -5.80
CA TYR A 65 8.22 10.26 -7.12
C TYR A 65 9.04 11.54 -7.19
N PHE A 66 8.48 12.67 -6.72
CA PHE A 66 9.18 13.96 -6.70
C PHE A 66 10.34 13.99 -5.69
N ILE A 67 10.16 13.40 -4.50
CA ILE A 67 11.20 13.38 -3.45
C ILE A 67 12.42 12.56 -3.87
N ARG A 68 12.22 11.40 -4.51
CA ARG A 68 13.32 10.51 -4.89
C ARG A 68 13.98 10.85 -6.23
N GLY A 69 13.43 11.79 -7.00
CA GLY A 69 13.97 12.16 -8.32
C GLY A 69 13.98 10.99 -9.30
N TYR A 70 12.93 10.16 -9.29
CA TYR A 70 12.90 8.93 -10.07
C TYR A 70 12.94 9.17 -11.59
N GLN A 71 13.70 8.33 -12.30
CA GLN A 71 13.67 8.28 -13.76
C GLN A 71 12.39 7.60 -14.26
N ILE A 72 12.01 7.87 -15.52
CA ILE A 72 10.78 7.34 -16.16
C ILE A 72 10.67 5.81 -16.03
N LYS A 73 11.79 5.07 -16.12
CA LYS A 73 11.81 3.61 -15.95
C LYS A 73 11.40 3.13 -14.54
N MET A 74 11.64 3.95 -13.52
CA MET A 74 11.27 3.63 -12.14
C MET A 74 9.79 3.92 -11.86
N ILE A 75 9.13 4.70 -12.73
CA ILE A 75 7.69 5.00 -12.62
C ILE A 75 6.85 3.74 -12.83
N GLU A 76 7.26 2.86 -13.75
CA GLU A 76 6.58 1.60 -14.02
C GLU A 76 6.67 0.67 -12.80
N CYS A 77 7.86 0.56 -12.21
CA CYS A 77 8.07 -0.19 -10.96
C CYS A 77 7.22 0.40 -9.82
N LEU A 78 7.16 1.73 -9.69
CA LEU A 78 6.36 2.39 -8.67
C LEU A 78 4.86 2.11 -8.85
N LEU A 79 4.38 2.17 -10.09
CA LEU A 79 2.99 1.91 -10.45
C LEU A 79 2.61 0.44 -10.19
N GLN A 80 3.48 -0.51 -10.56
CA GLN A 80 3.29 -1.93 -10.27
C GLN A 80 3.28 -2.20 -8.77
N SER A 81 4.21 -1.58 -8.03
CA SER A 81 4.28 -1.67 -6.56
C SER A 81 3.05 -1.07 -5.91
N PHE A 82 2.52 0.03 -6.44
CA PHE A 82 1.28 0.64 -5.98
C PHE A 82 0.06 -0.23 -6.26
N ALA A 83 -0.09 -0.76 -7.48
CA ALA A 83 -1.18 -1.66 -7.83
C ALA A 83 -1.16 -2.92 -6.95
N PHE A 84 0.03 -3.51 -6.76
CA PHE A 84 0.22 -4.64 -5.87
C PHE A 84 -0.18 -4.29 -4.42
N ALA A 85 0.34 -3.19 -3.89
CA ALA A 85 0.01 -2.77 -2.53
C ALA A 85 -1.49 -2.45 -2.39
N LEU A 86 -2.14 -1.85 -3.37
CA LEU A 86 -3.56 -1.52 -3.31
C LEU A 86 -4.43 -2.79 -3.29
N VAL A 87 -4.09 -3.81 -4.07
CA VAL A 87 -4.83 -5.09 -4.05
C VAL A 87 -4.56 -5.86 -2.75
N PHE A 88 -3.31 -5.89 -2.31
CA PHE A 88 -2.89 -6.76 -1.20
C PHE A 88 -2.76 -6.04 0.15
N HIS A 89 -3.07 -4.74 0.28
CA HIS A 89 -2.84 -3.98 1.51
C HIS A 89 -3.47 -4.66 2.74
N LYS A 90 -4.70 -5.19 2.62
CA LYS A 90 -5.38 -5.87 3.73
C LYS A 90 -4.66 -7.16 4.15
N LEU A 91 -4.28 -8.00 3.18
CA LEU A 91 -3.56 -9.24 3.42
C LEU A 91 -2.16 -9.00 3.99
N LEU A 92 -1.43 -8.05 3.40
CA LEU A 92 -0.09 -7.67 3.85
C LEU A 92 -0.15 -7.08 5.25
N LEU A 93 -1.15 -6.25 5.55
CA LEU A 93 -1.38 -5.71 6.87
C LEU A 93 -1.67 -6.81 7.90
N GLU A 94 -2.63 -7.70 7.63
CA GLU A 94 -2.96 -8.81 8.54
C GLU A 94 -1.73 -9.68 8.81
N LYS A 95 -0.98 -10.04 7.77
CA LYS A 95 0.23 -10.83 7.91
C LYS A 95 1.33 -10.08 8.68
N PHE A 96 1.47 -8.78 8.44
CA PHE A 96 2.45 -7.92 9.11
C PHE A 96 2.11 -7.74 10.60
N LEU A 97 0.86 -7.42 10.92
CA LEU A 97 0.36 -7.28 12.28
C LEU A 97 0.43 -8.60 13.04
N ASN A 98 0.01 -9.72 12.43
CA ASN A 98 0.13 -11.03 13.06
C ASN A 98 1.59 -11.40 13.37
N LYS A 99 2.52 -11.05 12.47
CA LYS A 99 3.95 -11.30 12.67
C LYS A 99 4.57 -10.39 13.74
N LEU A 100 4.15 -9.13 13.81
CA LEU A 100 4.67 -8.16 14.79
C LEU A 100 4.09 -8.34 16.19
N PHE A 101 2.78 -8.56 16.28
CA PHE A 101 2.07 -8.57 17.55
C PHE A 101 1.81 -9.99 18.10
N GLN A 102 2.21 -11.05 17.38
CA GLN A 102 1.91 -12.44 17.72
C GLN A 102 0.46 -12.61 18.22
N THR A 103 -0.49 -11.91 17.59
CA THR A 103 -1.88 -11.98 18.01
C THR A 103 -2.34 -13.42 17.85
N LYS A 104 -2.52 -14.11 18.98
CA LYS A 104 -3.00 -15.50 19.03
C LYS A 104 -4.19 -15.64 18.08
N PRO A 105 -4.32 -16.76 17.37
CA PRO A 105 -5.48 -17.01 16.52
C PRO A 105 -6.74 -16.79 17.36
N LYS A 106 -7.69 -16.01 16.81
CA LYS A 106 -9.04 -16.00 17.34
C LYS A 106 -9.63 -17.37 17.03
N GLU A 107 -9.80 -18.17 18.08
CA GLU A 107 -10.60 -19.40 18.09
C GLU A 107 -12.04 -19.13 17.62
#